data_AF-A0A932IX14-F1
#
_entry.id   AF-A0A932IX14-F1
#
_cell.length_a   1.000
_cell.length_b   1.000
_cell.length_c   1.000
_cell.angle_alpha   90.00
_cell.angle_beta   90.00
_cell.angle_gamma   90.00
#
_symmetry.space_group_name_H-M   'P 1'
#
loop_
_entity.id
_entity.type
_entity.pdbx_description
1 polymer ?
#
loop_
_entity_poly.entity_id
_entity_poly.type
_entity_poly.pdbx_seq_one_letter_code
_entity_poly.pdbx_strand_id
1 'polypeptide(L)'
;MPNTYRHNRFERAGARVLGAAEGVLVALCGFDDLDDAFLGLVAAAKRHNVAPLALAAAVVALAEDPDDLDCDPDAALAAGATWAMLGRRWAAPSMS
;
A
#
# COMPACT_ATOMS: atom_id res chain seq x y z
N MET A 1 -1.88 -2.58 34.78
CA MET A 1 -2.86 -2.76 33.70
C MET A 1 -2.22 -2.32 32.40
N PRO A 2 -2.10 -3.17 31.38
CA PRO A 2 -1.57 -2.74 30.08
C PRO A 2 -2.55 -1.76 29.43
N ASN A 3 -2.02 -0.69 28.85
CA ASN A 3 -2.77 0.46 28.35
C ASN A 3 -3.52 0.13 27.03
N THR A 4 -4.75 -0.35 27.14
CA THR A 4 -5.65 -0.76 26.05
C THR A 4 -5.92 0.34 25.00
N TYR A 5 -5.78 1.62 25.38
CA TYR A 5 -5.98 2.75 24.48
C TYR A 5 -4.91 2.86 23.39
N ARG A 6 -3.68 2.43 23.68
CA ARG A 6 -2.56 2.51 22.74
C ARG A 6 -2.70 1.43 21.67
N HIS A 7 -3.13 0.22 22.07
CA HIS A 7 -3.39 -0.91 21.17
C HIS A 7 -4.50 -0.59 20.15
N ASN A 8 -5.67 -0.16 20.63
CA ASN A 8 -6.81 0.22 19.79
C ASN A 8 -6.50 1.38 18.82
N ARG A 9 -5.51 2.24 19.10
CA ARG A 9 -5.11 3.32 18.18
C ARG A 9 -4.24 2.79 17.04
N PHE A 10 -3.30 1.89 17.33
CA PHE A 10 -2.46 1.28 16.30
C PHE A 10 -3.26 0.34 15.39
N GLU A 11 -4.19 -0.43 15.95
CA GLU A 11 -5.09 -1.27 15.15
C GLU A 11 -5.98 -0.41 14.23
N ARG A 12 -6.53 0.70 14.73
CA ARG A 12 -7.32 1.63 13.89
C ARG A 12 -6.47 2.33 12.84
N ALA A 13 -5.22 2.65 13.14
CA ALA A 13 -4.29 3.18 12.14
C ALA A 13 -3.99 2.12 11.07
N GLY A 14 -3.75 0.87 11.48
CA GLY A 14 -3.52 -0.23 10.55
C GLY A 14 -4.71 -0.55 9.66
N ALA A 15 -5.92 -0.58 10.22
CA ALA A 15 -7.15 -0.79 9.45
C ALA A 15 -7.41 0.34 8.43
N ARG A 16 -7.07 1.59 8.78
CA ARG A 16 -7.16 2.72 7.85
C ARG A 16 -6.16 2.63 6.70
N VAL A 17 -4.90 2.28 7.00
CA VAL A 17 -3.86 2.09 5.98
C VAL A 17 -4.24 0.95 5.05
N LEU A 18 -4.75 -0.15 5.59
CA LEU A 18 -5.20 -1.29 4.80
C LEU A 18 -6.37 -0.91 3.86
N GLY A 19 -7.42 -0.27 4.40
CA GLY A 19 -8.55 0.17 3.57
C GLY A 19 -8.17 1.22 2.52
N ALA A 20 -7.19 2.09 2.82
CA ALA A 20 -6.65 3.02 1.84
C ALA A 20 -5.90 2.29 0.71
N ALA A 21 -5.06 1.30 1.05
CA ALA A 21 -4.35 0.49 0.08
C ALA A 21 -5.30 -0.31 -0.82
N GLU A 22 -6.35 -0.92 -0.26
CA GLU A 22 -7.40 -1.61 -1.03
C GLU A 22 -8.06 -0.66 -2.04
N GLY A 23 -8.44 0.55 -1.60
CA GLY A 23 -9.01 1.57 -2.48
C GLY A 23 -8.05 2.02 -3.60
N VAL A 24 -6.75 2.18 -3.29
CA VAL A 24 -5.72 2.48 -4.29
C VAL A 24 -5.60 1.35 -5.33
N LEU A 25 -5.63 0.09 -4.89
CA LEU A 25 -5.54 -1.06 -5.78
C LEU A 25 -6.77 -1.20 -6.69
N VAL A 26 -7.97 -0.98 -6.17
CA VAL A 26 -9.19 -0.91 -6.99
C VAL A 26 -9.09 0.23 -8.02
N ALA A 27 -8.72 1.43 -7.58
CA ALA A 27 -8.72 2.61 -8.43
C ALA A 27 -7.63 2.60 -9.52
N LEU A 28 -6.45 2.07 -9.22
CA LEU A 28 -5.26 2.22 -10.07
C LEU A 28 -4.71 0.89 -10.63
N CYS A 29 -5.05 -0.24 -10.02
CA CYS A 29 -4.46 -1.54 -10.35
C CYS A 29 -5.46 -2.54 -10.96
N GLY A 30 -6.72 -2.14 -11.17
CA GLY A 30 -7.70 -2.92 -11.92
C GLY A 30 -8.33 -4.07 -11.14
N PHE A 31 -8.37 -3.99 -9.81
CA PHE A 31 -9.19 -4.89 -9.00
C PHE A 31 -10.66 -4.48 -9.05
N ASP A 32 -11.55 -5.46 -9.12
CA ASP A 32 -12.99 -5.23 -9.26
C ASP A 32 -13.65 -4.77 -7.94
N ASP A 33 -13.16 -5.24 -6.80
CA ASP A 33 -13.64 -4.87 -5.46
C ASP A 33 -12.56 -4.91 -4.37
N LEU A 34 -12.95 -4.49 -3.15
CA LEU A 34 -12.04 -4.39 -2.00
C LEU A 34 -11.58 -5.75 -1.47
N ASP A 35 -12.42 -6.79 -1.54
CA ASP A 35 -12.06 -8.12 -1.04
C ASP A 35 -11.01 -8.76 -1.96
N ASP A 36 -11.19 -8.64 -3.27
CA ASP A 36 -10.21 -9.08 -4.27
C ASP A 36 -8.89 -8.30 -4.16
N ALA A 37 -8.97 -6.98 -3.92
CA ALA A 37 -7.80 -6.16 -3.66
C ALA A 37 -7.04 -6.59 -2.39
N PHE A 38 -7.75 -6.90 -1.30
CA PHE A 38 -7.16 -7.41 -0.07
C PHE A 38 -6.47 -8.76 -0.30
N LEU A 39 -7.12 -9.70 -0.99
CA LEU A 39 -6.54 -11.00 -1.31
C LEU A 39 -5.29 -10.86 -2.19
N GLY A 40 -5.34 -9.98 -3.20
CA GLY A 40 -4.21 -9.64 -4.04
C GLY A 40 -3.03 -9.08 -3.25
N LEU A 41 -3.32 -8.20 -2.29
CA LEU A 41 -2.33 -7.62 -1.39
C LEU A 41 -1.66 -8.67 -0.50
N VAL A 42 -2.45 -9.55 0.12
CA VAL A 42 -1.92 -10.64 0.96
C VAL A 42 -1.10 -11.63 0.12
N ALA A 43 -1.54 -11.94 -1.09
CA ALA A 43 -0.81 -12.83 -2.00
C ALA A 43 0.54 -12.23 -2.41
N ALA A 44 0.57 -10.93 -2.74
CA ALA A 44 1.80 -10.21 -3.05
C ALA A 44 2.75 -10.18 -1.84
N ALA A 45 2.24 -9.86 -0.64
CA ALA A 45 3.03 -9.86 0.58
C ALA A 45 3.71 -11.21 0.83
N LYS A 46 2.98 -12.31 0.66
CA LYS A 46 3.52 -13.68 0.75
C LYS A 46 4.59 -13.95 -0.32
N ARG A 47 4.32 -13.58 -1.58
CA ARG A 47 5.25 -13.80 -2.69
C ARG A 47 6.58 -13.09 -2.48
N HIS A 48 6.55 -11.89 -1.90
CA HIS A 48 7.72 -11.06 -1.67
C HIS A 48 8.30 -11.20 -0.25
N ASN A 49 7.71 -12.05 0.60
CA ASN A 49 8.12 -12.28 1.99
C ASN A 49 8.17 -10.99 2.83
N VAL A 50 7.17 -10.12 2.68
CA VAL A 50 7.02 -8.87 3.45
C VAL A 50 5.75 -8.89 4.30
N ALA A 51 5.70 -8.07 5.35
CA ALA A 51 4.49 -7.96 6.17
C ALA A 51 3.35 -7.30 5.36
N PRO A 52 2.12 -7.84 5.36
CA PRO A 52 1.00 -7.26 4.61
C PRO A 52 0.73 -5.78 4.93
N LEU A 53 0.84 -5.40 6.21
CA LEU A 53 0.63 -4.01 6.61
C LEU A 53 1.75 -3.07 6.13
N ALA A 54 2.99 -3.56 6.07
CA ALA A 54 4.11 -2.80 5.50
C ALA A 54 3.92 -2.63 3.99
N LEU A 55 3.46 -3.67 3.30
CA LEU A 55 3.12 -3.60 1.88
C LEU A 55 1.95 -2.64 1.62
N ALA A 56 0.91 -2.64 2.46
CA ALA A 56 -0.19 -1.68 2.37
C ALA A 56 0.28 -0.24 2.53
N ALA A 57 1.14 0.04 3.52
CA ALA A 57 1.74 1.35 3.69
C ALA A 57 2.56 1.79 2.46
N ALA A 58 3.35 0.88 1.89
CA ALA A 58 4.13 1.14 0.68
C ALA A 58 3.26 1.42 -0.56
N VAL A 59 2.14 0.70 -0.72
CA VAL A 59 1.17 0.95 -1.80
C VAL A 59 0.59 2.36 -1.69
N VAL A 60 0.20 2.78 -0.48
CA VAL A 60 -0.33 4.12 -0.23
C VAL A 60 0.74 5.18 -0.50
N ALA A 61 1.94 5.02 0.07
CA ALA A 61 3.04 5.96 -0.11
C ALA A 61 3.40 6.16 -1.59
N LEU A 62 3.54 5.08 -2.36
CA LEU A 62 3.84 5.16 -3.80
C LEU A 62 2.72 5.84 -4.60
N ALA A 63 1.46 5.74 -4.15
CA ALA A 63 0.33 6.38 -4.82
C ALA A 63 0.16 7.86 -4.46
N GLU A 64 0.59 8.26 -3.25
CA GLU A 64 0.54 9.63 -2.76
C GLU A 64 1.73 10.46 -3.26
N ASP A 65 2.95 10.06 -2.91
CA ASP A 65 4.19 10.71 -3.32
C ASP A 65 5.37 9.71 -3.28
N PRO A 66 5.81 9.20 -4.44
CA PRO A 66 6.88 8.21 -4.50
C PRO A 66 8.28 8.77 -4.18
N ASP A 67 8.47 10.10 -4.11
CA ASP A 67 9.74 10.72 -3.78
C ASP A 67 9.94 10.92 -2.25
N ASP A 68 8.88 10.77 -1.45
CA ASP A 68 8.89 10.90 0.03
C ASP A 68 8.48 9.58 0.71
N LEU A 69 9.14 8.48 0.33
CA LEU A 69 8.86 7.15 0.88
C LEU A 69 9.51 6.95 2.26
N ASP A 70 8.84 7.38 3.33
CA ASP A 70 9.14 6.92 4.71
C ASP A 70 8.47 5.56 4.98
N CYS A 71 8.81 4.54 4.18
CA CYS A 71 8.30 3.19 4.37
C CYS A 71 9.39 2.13 4.21
N ASP A 72 9.06 0.89 4.60
CA ASP A 72 9.96 -0.26 4.46
C ASP A 72 10.41 -0.44 2.99
N PRO A 73 11.73 -0.45 2.72
CA PRO A 73 12.25 -0.49 1.35
C PRO A 73 11.94 -1.81 0.62
N ASP A 74 11.88 -2.94 1.34
CA ASP A 74 11.54 -4.23 0.74
C ASP A 74 10.05 -4.25 0.35
N ALA A 75 9.20 -3.63 1.17
CA ALA A 75 7.78 -3.46 0.86
C ALA A 75 7.56 -2.52 -0.33
N ALA A 76 8.32 -1.43 -0.43
CA ALA A 76 8.30 -0.50 -1.56
C ALA A 76 8.71 -1.19 -2.87
N LEU A 77 9.80 -1.95 -2.86
CA LEU A 77 10.24 -2.74 -4.00
C LEU A 77 9.20 -3.78 -4.40
N ALA A 78 8.60 -4.48 -3.42
CA ALA A 78 7.54 -5.45 -3.67
C ALA A 78 6.30 -4.81 -4.31
N ALA A 79 5.87 -3.66 -3.81
CA ALA A 79 4.74 -2.91 -4.35
C ALA A 79 5.01 -2.44 -5.79
N GLY A 80 6.17 -1.83 -6.05
CA GLY A 80 6.56 -1.40 -7.39
C GLY A 80 6.72 -2.54 -8.40
N ALA A 81 7.28 -3.68 -7.96
CA ALA A 81 7.43 -4.88 -8.79
C ALA A 81 6.08 -5.54 -9.11
N THR A 82 5.11 -5.46 -8.19
CA THR A 82 3.79 -6.06 -8.38
C THR A 82 2.85 -5.16 -9.17
N TRP A 83 2.85 -3.86 -8.88
CA TRP A 83 1.92 -2.88 -9.45
C TRP A 83 2.68 -1.69 -10.02
N ALA A 84 3.32 -1.89 -11.16
CA ALA A 84 4.12 -0.86 -11.84
C ALA A 84 3.36 0.43 -12.21
N MET A 85 2.02 0.45 -12.11
CA MET A 85 1.21 1.67 -12.31
C MET A 85 1.34 2.67 -11.16
N LEU A 86 1.64 2.22 -9.93
CA LEU A 86 1.72 3.09 -8.75
C LEU A 86 2.80 4.18 -8.92
N GLY A 87 3.95 3.85 -9.53
CA GLY A 87 5.04 4.80 -9.79
C GLY A 87 4.88 5.63 -11.08
N ARG A 88 3.81 5.45 -11.87
CA ARG A 88 3.64 6.13 -13.17
C ARG A 88 2.77 7.38 -13.15
N ARG A 89 2.21 7.75 -12.00
CA ARG A 89 1.20 8.82 -11.88
C ARG A 89 1.72 10.23 -12.18
N TRP A 90 3.03 10.46 -12.24
CA TRP A 90 3.65 11.77 -12.53
C TRP A 90 4.52 11.80 -13.80
N ALA A 91 4.56 10.72 -14.58
CA ALA A 91 5.13 10.76 -15.93
C ALA A 91 4.14 11.43 -16.92
N ALA A 92 3.70 12.64 -16.61
CA ALA A 92 3.09 13.54 -17.59
C ALA A 92 4.21 14.39 -18.21
N PRO A 93 4.21 14.61 -19.54
CA PRO A 93 5.27 15.34 -20.22
C PRO A 93 5.36 16.76 -19.68
N SER A 94 6.55 17.17 -19.26
CA SER A 94 6.91 18.59 -19.17
C SER A 94 6.72 19.21 -20.55
N MET A 95 5.55 19.79 -20.79
CA MET A 95 5.31 20.65 -21.94
C MET A 95 6.05 21.96 -21.67
N SER A 96 7.16 22.15 -22.38
CA SER A 96 7.79 23.44 -22.66
C SER A 96 8.05 23.51 -24.16
#